data_AF-A0A933QIE2-F1
#
_entry.id   AF-A0A933QIE2-F1
#
_cell.length_a   1.000
_cell.length_b   1.000
_cell.length_c   1.000
_cell.angle_alpha   90.00
_cell.angle_beta   90.00
_cell.angle_gamma   90.00
#
_symmetry.space_group_name_H-M   'P 1'
#
loop_
_entity.id
_entity.type
_entity.pdbx_description
1 polymer ?
#
loop_
_entity_poly.entity_id
_entity_poly.type
_entity_poly.pdbx_seq_one_letter_code
_entity_poly.pdbx_strand_id
1 'polypeptide(L)'
;MDYADKLNHEIVDLIARTGAASDRWITVDEVAAMNTLIRSDAAALEEWTALHGDDEGSVETGYHLIQNDGANTDFLAENLADTVADGIYHMGFEIRDGRFLNEDGNLNVSVADVATWLNFFYNEATIVNGDGGANTLTGDERGEQINAGSGNDTVNAGVGDDLVYGGTGNDVLAGEDGNDLVYGGSGNDQVAGGAGDDVFRVSGVVRKGFEGYDTYDGGAGQDAIVAYGEKVDIGMSSFVTGNGIEVIDVTAATGGARIVGDWRDNALDFSAVEVKGNLSIETGGGKDNVVGTAGADTISGGHGSDALAGGGGDDIIIGGGGRDVLIGGDGNDIFRVAGTGSKYFEGFDSYTGGNGVDVITATGASVDLGLSEFSAANGIERIDFTGVTGKGRILGDAADNSFDFSAVTIAGNASIDAGGGNDTLIGSNGNDAMLGSWGNDRLTGGLGDDQLTGGSGADTFAFGTDWGNDTVTDFRHGVDKLDLGAAGVSDLSALSLTQVGGNTVIAFDGDQLVLQNIQTSTLTANDFIFA
;
A
#
# COMPACT_ATOMS: atom_id res chain seq x y z
N MET A 1 -1.59 29.23 -45.51
CA MET A 1 -1.52 27.83 -45.08
C MET A 1 -1.43 27.95 -43.58
N ASP A 2 -2.47 27.47 -42.91
CA ASP A 2 -2.71 27.65 -41.48
C ASP A 2 -1.54 27.02 -40.69
N TYR A 3 -1.11 27.62 -39.58
CA TYR A 3 0.03 27.12 -38.80
C TYR A 3 -0.29 25.74 -38.21
N ALA A 4 -1.53 25.55 -37.75
CA ALA A 4 -2.07 24.27 -37.31
C ALA A 4 -2.00 23.20 -38.42
N ASP A 5 -2.39 23.56 -39.66
CA ASP A 5 -2.36 22.64 -40.81
C ASP A 5 -0.94 22.15 -41.11
N LYS A 6 0.06 23.01 -40.99
CA LYS A 6 1.47 22.60 -41.15
C LYS A 6 1.96 21.71 -40.01
N LEU A 7 1.65 22.05 -38.76
CA LEU A 7 1.99 21.20 -37.60
C LEU A 7 1.34 19.82 -37.73
N ASN A 8 0.07 19.75 -38.13
CA ASN A 8 -0.62 18.49 -38.39
C ASN A 8 0.07 17.67 -39.48
N HIS A 9 0.50 18.31 -40.58
CA HIS A 9 1.28 17.63 -41.61
C HIS A 9 2.62 17.08 -41.07
N GLU A 10 3.32 17.83 -40.23
CA GLU A 10 4.56 17.35 -39.61
C GLU A 10 4.32 16.19 -38.65
N ILE A 11 3.23 16.21 -37.87
CA ILE A 11 2.82 15.10 -37.00
C ILE A 11 2.57 13.84 -37.83
N VAL A 12 1.79 13.93 -38.91
CA VAL A 12 1.50 12.79 -39.79
C VAL A 12 2.78 12.22 -40.41
N ASP A 13 3.71 13.09 -40.83
CA ASP A 13 5.01 12.68 -41.36
C ASP A 13 5.89 12.01 -40.29
N LEU A 14 5.86 12.50 -39.06
CA LEU A 14 6.57 11.87 -37.93
C LEU A 14 6.03 10.48 -37.65
N ILE A 15 4.71 10.33 -37.56
CA ILE A 15 4.06 9.04 -37.34
C ILE A 15 4.47 8.04 -38.43
N ALA A 16 4.42 8.46 -39.71
CA ALA A 16 4.85 7.62 -40.83
C ALA A 16 6.34 7.24 -40.78
N ARG A 17 7.22 8.12 -40.26
CA ARG A 17 8.67 7.89 -40.17
C ARG A 17 9.08 7.02 -39.00
N THR A 18 8.39 7.13 -37.87
CA THR A 18 8.62 6.28 -36.70
C THR A 18 7.95 4.92 -36.85
N GLY A 19 6.91 4.83 -37.69
CA GLY A 19 6.01 3.69 -37.69
C GLY A 19 5.08 3.70 -36.48
N ALA A 20 4.91 4.86 -35.83
CA ALA A 20 3.91 5.02 -34.78
C ALA A 20 2.52 4.71 -35.35
N ALA A 21 1.61 4.18 -34.53
CA ALA A 21 0.30 3.71 -34.99
C ALA A 21 0.34 2.61 -36.06
N SER A 22 1.44 1.86 -36.21
CA SER A 22 1.49 0.74 -37.18
C SER A 22 0.52 -0.39 -36.83
N ASP A 23 0.21 -0.51 -35.55
CA ASP A 23 -0.83 -1.31 -34.91
C ASP A 23 -2.12 -0.51 -34.64
N ARG A 24 -2.24 0.69 -35.24
CA ARG A 24 -3.31 1.68 -35.01
C ARG A 24 -3.35 2.27 -33.61
N TRP A 25 -2.26 2.11 -32.86
CA TRP A 25 -2.14 2.64 -31.52
C TRP A 25 -0.86 3.48 -31.38
N ILE A 26 -1.00 4.69 -30.84
CA ILE A 26 0.12 5.57 -30.54
C ILE A 26 0.43 5.44 -29.05
N THR A 27 1.57 4.83 -28.74
CA THR A 27 2.09 4.65 -27.38
C THR A 27 2.86 5.89 -26.90
N VAL A 28 3.07 5.99 -25.58
CA VAL A 28 3.94 7.01 -24.97
C VAL A 28 5.35 6.98 -25.55
N ASP A 29 5.91 5.78 -25.76
CA ASP A 29 7.25 5.58 -26.30
C ASP A 29 7.34 6.06 -27.75
N GLU A 30 6.30 5.85 -28.54
CA GLU A 30 6.23 6.35 -29.91
C GLU A 30 6.14 7.88 -29.96
N VAL A 31 5.38 8.50 -29.06
CA VAL A 31 5.37 9.97 -28.92
C VAL A 31 6.75 10.48 -28.51
N ALA A 32 7.42 9.83 -27.57
CA ALA A 32 8.78 10.18 -27.17
C ALA A 32 9.81 9.99 -28.32
N ALA A 33 9.61 8.97 -29.16
CA ALA A 33 10.42 8.75 -30.36
C ALA A 33 10.19 9.84 -31.42
N MET A 34 8.93 10.26 -31.62
CA MET A 34 8.59 11.39 -32.50
C MET A 34 9.23 12.70 -32.00
N ASN A 35 9.13 12.98 -30.70
CA ASN A 35 9.82 14.11 -30.07
C ASN A 35 11.33 14.09 -30.31
N THR A 36 11.95 12.91 -30.13
CA THR A 36 13.39 12.73 -30.35
C THR A 36 13.77 13.04 -31.80
N LEU A 37 12.95 12.65 -32.78
CA LEU A 37 13.19 12.97 -34.18
C LEU A 37 13.15 14.48 -34.45
N ILE A 38 12.14 15.20 -33.91
CA ILE A 38 12.06 16.67 -34.04
C ILE A 38 13.33 17.30 -33.44
N ARG A 39 13.66 16.95 -32.20
CA ARG A 39 14.75 17.59 -31.44
C ARG A 39 16.16 17.24 -31.93
N SER A 40 16.33 16.10 -32.61
CA SER A 40 17.63 15.69 -33.15
C SER A 40 18.03 16.39 -34.45
N ASP A 41 17.09 17.05 -35.12
CA ASP A 41 17.31 17.84 -36.34
C ASP A 41 17.08 19.33 -36.07
N ALA A 42 18.16 20.12 -36.12
CA ALA A 42 18.11 21.54 -35.81
C ALA A 42 17.18 22.33 -36.76
N ALA A 43 17.04 21.91 -38.01
CA ALA A 43 16.15 22.59 -38.96
C ALA A 43 14.68 22.24 -38.68
N ALA A 44 14.39 20.97 -38.34
CA ALA A 44 13.04 20.55 -37.97
C ALA A 44 12.58 21.20 -36.67
N LEU A 45 13.47 21.30 -35.67
CA LEU A 45 13.17 21.99 -34.42
C LEU A 45 12.93 23.49 -34.64
N GLU A 46 13.75 24.17 -35.46
CA GLU A 46 13.57 25.59 -35.79
C GLU A 46 12.23 25.83 -36.52
N GLU A 47 11.86 24.95 -37.46
CA GLU A 47 10.59 25.01 -38.17
C GLU A 47 9.40 24.76 -37.22
N TRP A 48 9.44 23.69 -36.43
CA TRP A 48 8.39 23.34 -35.46
C TRP A 48 8.14 24.50 -34.49
N THR A 49 9.18 25.05 -33.87
CA THR A 49 9.06 26.17 -32.93
C THR A 49 8.48 27.42 -33.62
N ALA A 50 8.86 27.71 -34.87
CA ALA A 50 8.31 28.85 -35.60
C ALA A 50 6.84 28.65 -36.01
N LEU A 51 6.41 27.41 -36.21
CA LEU A 51 5.02 27.07 -36.49
C LEU A 51 4.15 27.09 -35.24
N HIS A 52 4.67 26.57 -34.13
CA HIS A 52 4.00 26.63 -32.84
C HIS A 52 3.79 28.07 -32.40
N GLY A 53 4.85 28.88 -32.44
CA GLY A 53 4.79 30.30 -32.09
C GLY A 53 5.21 30.57 -30.65
N ASP A 54 4.83 31.76 -30.20
CA ASP A 54 5.15 32.33 -28.89
C ASP A 54 3.98 33.24 -28.51
N ASP A 55 3.57 33.19 -27.25
CA ASP A 55 2.52 33.99 -26.64
C ASP A 55 3.08 35.09 -25.70
N GLU A 56 4.42 35.15 -25.52
CA GLU A 56 5.06 36.16 -24.69
C GLU A 56 5.01 37.57 -25.33
N GLY A 57 4.64 38.57 -24.52
CA GLY A 57 4.86 39.98 -24.88
C GLY A 57 3.92 40.56 -25.92
N SER A 58 2.59 40.42 -25.76
CA SER A 58 1.55 41.13 -26.55
C SER A 58 1.59 40.90 -28.08
N VAL A 59 2.40 39.96 -28.56
CA VAL A 59 2.52 39.61 -29.98
C VAL A 59 2.46 38.10 -30.10
N GLU A 60 1.28 37.57 -30.37
CA GLU A 60 1.08 36.17 -30.71
C GLU A 60 1.67 35.88 -32.09
N THR A 61 2.32 34.72 -32.23
CA THR A 61 2.80 34.19 -33.52
C THR A 61 2.40 32.72 -33.66
N GLY A 62 2.58 32.13 -34.85
CA GLY A 62 2.34 30.69 -35.05
C GLY A 62 0.88 30.25 -34.78
N TYR A 63 0.74 29.11 -34.12
CA TYR A 63 -0.53 28.55 -33.66
C TYR A 63 -1.23 29.45 -32.64
N HIS A 64 -0.47 30.16 -31.80
CA HIS A 64 -1.04 31.05 -30.78
C HIS A 64 -1.86 32.22 -31.34
N LEU A 65 -1.82 32.48 -32.65
CA LEU A 65 -2.73 33.42 -33.32
C LEU A 65 -4.21 33.00 -33.30
N ILE A 66 -4.52 31.73 -33.03
CA ILE A 66 -5.90 31.21 -32.91
C ILE A 66 -6.24 30.70 -31.51
N GLN A 67 -5.23 30.53 -30.65
CA GLN A 67 -5.43 30.18 -29.25
C GLN A 67 -6.04 31.39 -28.51
N ASN A 68 -6.96 31.15 -27.59
CA ASN A 68 -7.70 32.15 -26.83
C ASN A 68 -8.58 33.11 -27.66
N ASP A 69 -8.78 32.86 -28.97
CA ASP A 69 -9.59 33.72 -29.87
C ASP A 69 -11.04 33.21 -30.04
N GLY A 70 -11.59 32.59 -28.99
CA GLY A 70 -13.03 32.31 -28.86
C GLY A 70 -13.50 30.92 -29.28
N ALA A 71 -12.59 29.98 -29.53
CA ALA A 71 -12.94 28.57 -29.66
C ALA A 71 -13.50 28.04 -28.32
N ASN A 72 -14.65 27.37 -28.37
CA ASN A 72 -15.36 26.88 -27.18
C ASN A 72 -15.84 25.43 -27.34
N THR A 73 -15.20 24.68 -28.23
CA THR A 73 -15.44 23.25 -28.37
C THR A 73 -14.62 22.53 -27.32
N ASP A 74 -15.28 21.74 -26.50
CA ASP A 74 -14.62 20.92 -25.49
C ASP A 74 -14.35 19.51 -26.05
N PHE A 75 -13.22 18.93 -25.68
CA PHE A 75 -12.81 17.58 -26.01
C PHE A 75 -12.15 16.97 -24.78
N LEU A 76 -12.64 15.81 -24.30
CA LEU A 76 -12.26 15.23 -23.02
C LEU A 76 -12.34 16.24 -21.85
N ALA A 77 -13.40 17.04 -21.82
CA ALA A 77 -13.63 18.13 -20.85
C ALA A 77 -12.59 19.26 -20.83
N GLU A 78 -11.66 19.30 -21.80
CA GLU A 78 -10.68 20.35 -21.99
C GLU A 78 -11.00 21.17 -23.25
N ASN A 79 -10.57 22.42 -23.31
CA ASN A 79 -10.78 23.23 -24.52
C ASN A 79 -9.95 22.65 -25.67
N LEU A 80 -10.61 22.31 -26.78
CA LEU A 80 -9.98 21.66 -27.92
C LEU A 80 -8.83 22.49 -28.51
N ALA A 81 -9.02 23.80 -28.65
CA ALA A 81 -8.01 24.68 -29.24
C ALA A 81 -6.97 25.09 -28.19
N ASP A 82 -7.44 25.52 -27.02
CA ASP A 82 -6.60 26.19 -26.03
C ASP A 82 -5.78 25.23 -25.17
N THR A 83 -6.19 23.96 -25.09
CA THR A 83 -5.56 22.96 -24.22
C THR A 83 -5.12 21.72 -24.98
N VAL A 84 -6.04 21.09 -25.72
CA VAL A 84 -5.76 19.81 -26.39
C VAL A 84 -4.80 20.00 -27.57
N ALA A 85 -5.17 20.84 -28.54
CA ALA A 85 -4.34 21.08 -29.72
C ALA A 85 -3.02 21.78 -29.36
N ASP A 86 -3.04 22.79 -28.49
CA ASP A 86 -1.84 23.43 -27.94
C ASP A 86 -0.90 22.38 -27.31
N GLY A 87 -1.42 21.52 -26.43
CA GLY A 87 -0.62 20.47 -25.81
C GLY A 87 -0.08 19.43 -26.82
N ILE A 88 -0.83 19.05 -27.85
CA ILE A 88 -0.30 18.20 -28.93
C ILE A 88 0.90 18.90 -29.60
N TYR A 89 0.80 20.18 -29.89
CA TYR A 89 1.87 20.90 -30.58
C TYR A 89 3.09 21.19 -29.68
N HIS A 90 2.95 21.06 -28.36
CA HIS A 90 4.10 21.00 -27.45
C HIS A 90 4.98 19.74 -27.65
N MET A 91 4.55 18.78 -28.47
CA MET A 91 5.31 17.57 -28.77
C MET A 91 6.72 17.83 -29.34
N GLY A 92 7.01 19.02 -29.89
CA GLY A 92 8.37 19.38 -30.34
C GLY A 92 9.33 19.82 -29.21
N PHE A 93 8.82 20.10 -28.01
CA PHE A 93 9.58 20.68 -26.91
C PHE A 93 10.20 19.62 -26.00
N GLU A 94 11.02 20.03 -25.04
CA GLU A 94 11.79 19.07 -24.24
C GLU A 94 10.89 18.20 -23.38
N ILE A 95 11.12 16.89 -23.36
CA ILE A 95 10.48 16.03 -22.38
C ILE A 95 11.30 16.06 -21.09
N ARG A 96 10.66 16.45 -19.99
CA ARG A 96 11.23 16.37 -18.63
C ARG A 96 10.16 15.80 -17.70
N ASP A 97 10.53 14.77 -16.93
CA ASP A 97 9.64 14.11 -15.97
C ASP A 97 8.30 13.68 -16.59
N GLY A 98 8.35 13.07 -17.79
CA GLY A 98 7.17 12.55 -18.50
C GLY A 98 6.24 13.62 -19.10
N ARG A 99 6.65 14.90 -19.10
CA ARG A 99 5.88 16.02 -19.64
C ARG A 99 6.68 16.83 -20.64
N PHE A 100 5.99 17.42 -21.61
CA PHE A 100 6.58 18.41 -22.50
C PHE A 100 6.78 19.74 -21.76
N LEU A 101 7.91 20.39 -21.99
CA LEU A 101 8.10 21.77 -21.57
C LEU A 101 7.32 22.73 -22.49
N ASN A 102 6.92 23.88 -21.97
CA ASN A 102 6.52 25.02 -22.79
C ASN A 102 7.75 25.85 -23.21
N GLU A 103 7.49 26.92 -23.95
CA GLU A 103 8.43 27.93 -24.46
C GLU A 103 9.30 28.53 -23.33
N ASP A 104 8.73 28.65 -22.14
CA ASP A 104 9.38 29.19 -20.95
C ASP A 104 10.22 28.16 -20.17
N GLY A 105 10.17 26.89 -20.58
CA GLY A 105 10.82 25.79 -19.87
C GLY A 105 10.06 25.26 -18.64
N ASN A 106 8.78 25.62 -18.49
CA ASN A 106 7.86 25.08 -17.48
C ASN A 106 7.23 23.77 -17.98
N LEU A 107 6.84 22.87 -17.07
CA LEU A 107 6.13 21.64 -17.44
C LEU A 107 4.72 21.97 -17.93
N ASN A 108 4.34 21.49 -19.10
CA ASN A 108 2.99 21.56 -19.66
C ASN A 108 2.31 20.18 -19.60
N VAL A 109 1.77 19.72 -20.73
CA VAL A 109 1.02 18.48 -20.90
C VAL A 109 1.92 17.24 -20.75
N SER A 110 1.36 16.13 -20.29
CA SER A 110 2.09 14.86 -20.26
C SER A 110 2.23 14.24 -21.65
N VAL A 111 3.29 13.47 -21.85
CA VAL A 111 3.50 12.70 -23.10
C VAL A 111 2.33 11.73 -23.35
N ALA A 112 1.74 11.23 -22.28
CA ALA A 112 0.61 10.32 -22.32
C ALA A 112 -0.72 10.93 -22.73
N ASP A 113 -1.00 12.17 -22.30
CA ASP A 113 -2.20 12.87 -22.76
C ASP A 113 -2.10 13.14 -24.26
N VAL A 114 -0.90 13.53 -24.75
CA VAL A 114 -0.65 13.69 -26.18
C VAL A 114 -0.82 12.38 -26.95
N ALA A 115 -0.29 11.26 -26.44
CA ALA A 115 -0.52 9.94 -27.05
C ALA A 115 -2.01 9.62 -27.16
N THR A 116 -2.75 9.84 -26.07
CA THR A 116 -4.21 9.65 -26.02
C THR A 116 -4.92 10.52 -27.05
N TRP A 117 -4.63 11.81 -27.10
CA TRP A 117 -5.27 12.73 -28.03
C TRP A 117 -4.92 12.44 -29.49
N LEU A 118 -3.68 12.04 -29.77
CA LEU A 118 -3.29 11.63 -31.11
C LEU A 118 -4.04 10.38 -31.57
N ASN A 119 -4.33 9.42 -30.68
CA ASN A 119 -5.18 8.28 -31.01
C ASN A 119 -6.60 8.71 -31.42
N PHE A 120 -7.13 9.79 -30.83
CA PHE A 120 -8.40 10.37 -31.28
C PHE A 120 -8.29 11.08 -32.64
N PHE A 121 -7.27 11.89 -32.88
CA PHE A 121 -7.25 12.70 -34.12
C PHE A 121 -6.61 11.99 -35.32
N TYR A 122 -5.73 11.02 -35.11
CA TYR A 122 -4.96 10.38 -36.17
C TYR A 122 -5.68 9.18 -36.80
N ASN A 123 -6.39 8.38 -36.00
CA ASN A 123 -6.91 7.08 -36.47
C ASN A 123 -8.09 7.17 -37.44
N GLU A 124 -8.53 8.37 -37.84
CA GLU A 124 -9.66 8.62 -38.77
C GLU A 124 -10.93 7.81 -38.42
N ALA A 125 -11.10 7.46 -37.14
CA ALA A 125 -12.15 6.60 -36.64
C ALA A 125 -13.51 7.31 -36.66
N THR A 126 -14.59 6.53 -36.65
CA THR A 126 -15.93 7.12 -36.53
C THR A 126 -16.13 7.65 -35.12
N ILE A 127 -16.45 8.95 -34.99
CA ILE A 127 -16.73 9.55 -33.69
C ILE A 127 -18.22 9.41 -33.35
N VAL A 128 -18.50 8.79 -32.21
CA VAL A 128 -19.82 8.68 -31.59
C VAL A 128 -19.84 9.54 -30.34
N ASN A 129 -20.69 10.56 -30.32
CA ASN A 129 -20.81 11.47 -29.17
C ASN A 129 -22.17 11.31 -28.48
N GLY A 130 -22.14 11.23 -27.16
CA GLY A 130 -23.28 11.47 -26.29
C GLY A 130 -23.56 12.95 -26.07
N ASP A 131 -24.45 13.23 -25.12
CA ASP A 131 -24.81 14.57 -24.66
C ASP A 131 -24.59 14.72 -23.15
N GLY A 132 -25.26 15.69 -22.52
CA GLY A 132 -25.10 15.97 -21.09
C GLY A 132 -26.05 15.17 -20.19
N GLY A 133 -26.70 14.12 -20.70
CA GLY A 133 -27.55 13.23 -19.91
C GLY A 133 -27.22 11.76 -20.14
N ALA A 134 -27.87 10.88 -19.38
CA ALA A 134 -27.68 9.43 -19.51
C ALA A 134 -27.96 8.93 -20.94
N ASN A 135 -26.97 8.32 -21.55
CA ASN A 135 -26.96 7.85 -22.93
C ASN A 135 -26.81 6.32 -23.01
N THR A 136 -27.24 5.78 -24.14
CA THR A 136 -26.94 4.40 -24.52
C THR A 136 -26.33 4.45 -25.91
N LEU A 137 -25.02 4.19 -25.98
CA LEU A 137 -24.23 4.28 -27.19
C LEU A 137 -23.81 2.87 -27.62
N THR A 138 -23.81 2.64 -28.93
CA THR A 138 -23.41 1.37 -29.52
C THR A 138 -22.59 1.67 -30.76
N GLY A 139 -21.36 1.17 -30.83
CA GLY A 139 -20.55 1.20 -32.03
C GLY A 139 -20.93 0.08 -33.01
N ASP A 140 -20.07 -0.17 -33.99
CA ASP A 140 -20.27 -1.20 -35.00
C ASP A 140 -19.08 -2.15 -35.18
N GLU A 141 -18.66 -2.42 -36.41
CA GLU A 141 -17.59 -3.39 -36.73
C GLU A 141 -16.24 -2.72 -37.02
N ARG A 142 -16.15 -1.41 -36.75
CA ARG A 142 -15.01 -0.56 -37.06
C ARG A 142 -14.44 -0.04 -35.74
N GLY A 143 -13.13 0.19 -35.69
CA GLY A 143 -12.56 0.97 -34.59
C GLY A 143 -13.15 2.37 -34.56
N GLU A 144 -13.77 2.71 -33.43
CA GLU A 144 -14.54 3.90 -33.17
C GLU A 144 -13.98 4.72 -32.01
N GLN A 145 -14.42 5.97 -31.95
CA GLN A 145 -14.11 6.87 -30.85
C GLN A 145 -15.42 7.29 -30.21
N ILE A 146 -15.65 6.82 -29.00
CA ILE A 146 -16.89 7.03 -28.28
C ILE A 146 -16.62 7.97 -27.12
N ASN A 147 -17.33 9.09 -27.07
CA ASN A 147 -17.35 10.00 -25.94
C ASN A 147 -18.77 10.08 -25.41
N ALA A 148 -19.03 9.48 -24.23
CA ALA A 148 -20.36 9.40 -23.65
C ALA A 148 -20.83 10.73 -23.03
N GLY A 149 -19.90 11.53 -22.51
CA GLY A 149 -20.16 12.90 -22.11
C GLY A 149 -20.45 13.03 -20.62
N SER A 150 -21.62 13.56 -20.24
CA SER A 150 -22.01 13.63 -18.84
C SER A 150 -23.29 12.85 -18.63
N GLY A 151 -23.39 12.10 -17.54
CA GLY A 151 -24.54 11.24 -17.31
C GLY A 151 -24.10 9.94 -16.70
N ASN A 152 -25.05 9.04 -16.45
CA ASN A 152 -24.70 7.66 -16.18
C ASN A 152 -24.96 6.91 -17.48
N ASP A 153 -23.90 6.67 -18.22
CA ASP A 153 -23.95 6.23 -19.59
C ASP A 153 -23.77 4.71 -19.70
N THR A 154 -24.24 4.15 -20.81
CA THR A 154 -24.01 2.75 -21.16
C THR A 154 -23.43 2.71 -22.56
N VAL A 155 -22.19 2.24 -22.68
CA VAL A 155 -21.46 2.13 -23.94
C VAL A 155 -21.14 0.66 -24.22
N ASN A 156 -21.40 0.24 -25.44
CA ASN A 156 -20.87 -0.99 -26.03
C ASN A 156 -20.17 -0.56 -27.32
N ALA A 157 -18.84 -0.72 -27.38
CA ALA A 157 -18.05 -0.19 -28.48
C ALA A 157 -18.12 -1.11 -29.72
N GLY A 158 -18.14 -2.43 -29.52
CA GLY A 158 -18.64 -3.37 -30.51
C GLY A 158 -17.56 -4.30 -31.04
N VAL A 159 -17.14 -4.13 -32.28
CA VAL A 159 -15.99 -4.87 -32.81
C VAL A 159 -15.02 -3.88 -33.42
N GLY A 160 -13.72 -4.14 -33.25
CA GLY A 160 -12.66 -3.26 -33.71
C GLY A 160 -11.94 -2.64 -32.54
N ASP A 161 -10.77 -2.06 -32.80
CA ASP A 161 -9.97 -1.42 -31.77
C ASP A 161 -10.57 -0.04 -31.46
N ASP A 162 -11.29 0.05 -30.34
CA ASP A 162 -12.11 1.18 -29.96
C ASP A 162 -11.42 2.07 -28.92
N LEU A 163 -11.78 3.36 -28.94
CA LEU A 163 -11.44 4.31 -27.90
C LEU A 163 -12.73 4.78 -27.23
N VAL A 164 -12.92 4.42 -25.97
CA VAL A 164 -14.10 4.76 -25.19
C VAL A 164 -13.75 5.71 -24.05
N TYR A 165 -14.47 6.84 -23.97
CA TYR A 165 -14.45 7.76 -22.84
C TYR A 165 -15.86 7.88 -22.24
N GLY A 166 -16.04 7.46 -20.99
CA GLY A 166 -17.31 7.55 -20.26
C GLY A 166 -17.65 9.01 -19.94
N GLY A 167 -16.72 9.71 -19.31
CA GLY A 167 -16.84 11.13 -19.05
C GLY A 167 -17.14 11.41 -17.59
N THR A 168 -18.31 11.93 -17.26
CA THR A 168 -18.68 12.19 -15.86
C THR A 168 -19.98 11.51 -15.48
N GLY A 169 -19.99 10.84 -14.34
CA GLY A 169 -21.11 10.08 -13.79
C GLY A 169 -20.70 8.62 -13.66
N ASN A 170 -21.65 7.76 -13.27
CA ASN A 170 -21.33 6.35 -13.03
C ASN A 170 -21.72 5.54 -14.27
N ASP A 171 -20.72 5.20 -15.07
CA ASP A 171 -20.88 4.65 -16.40
C ASP A 171 -20.75 3.12 -16.43
N VAL A 172 -21.29 2.52 -17.49
CA VAL A 172 -21.08 1.11 -17.83
C VAL A 172 -20.48 1.08 -19.23
N LEU A 173 -19.20 0.76 -19.33
CA LEU A 173 -18.42 0.80 -20.56
C LEU A 173 -17.94 -0.60 -20.92
N ALA A 174 -18.15 -1.00 -22.16
CA ALA A 174 -17.65 -2.25 -22.72
C ALA A 174 -16.95 -1.96 -24.06
N GLY A 175 -15.69 -2.38 -24.18
CA GLY A 175 -14.93 -2.39 -25.44
C GLY A 175 -15.45 -3.45 -26.41
N GLU A 176 -15.71 -4.66 -25.90
CA GLU A 176 -16.13 -5.86 -26.63
C GLU A 176 -14.99 -6.51 -27.43
N ASP A 177 -15.12 -6.80 -28.73
CA ASP A 177 -14.07 -7.52 -29.49
C ASP A 177 -13.07 -6.53 -30.11
N GLY A 178 -11.82 -6.51 -29.69
CA GLY A 178 -10.81 -5.58 -30.20
C GLY A 178 -9.73 -5.30 -29.16
N ASN A 179 -8.68 -4.59 -29.55
CA ASN A 179 -7.74 -4.05 -28.56
C ASN A 179 -8.16 -2.62 -28.20
N ASP A 180 -8.87 -2.46 -27.10
CA ASP A 180 -9.58 -1.25 -26.76
C ASP A 180 -8.82 -0.36 -25.76
N LEU A 181 -8.97 0.96 -25.90
CA LEU A 181 -8.63 1.91 -24.84
C LEU A 181 -9.91 2.39 -24.18
N VAL A 182 -10.07 2.08 -22.90
CA VAL A 182 -11.22 2.53 -22.13
C VAL A 182 -10.79 3.49 -21.02
N TYR A 183 -11.44 4.64 -20.98
CA TYR A 183 -11.26 5.67 -19.96
C TYR A 183 -12.63 5.95 -19.31
N GLY A 184 -12.81 5.51 -18.06
CA GLY A 184 -14.04 5.72 -17.29
C GLY A 184 -14.37 7.21 -17.14
N GLY A 185 -13.40 7.96 -16.61
CA GLY A 185 -13.57 9.37 -16.30
C GLY A 185 -13.91 9.56 -14.83
N SER A 186 -14.78 10.51 -14.50
CA SER A 186 -15.14 10.80 -13.11
C SER A 186 -16.45 10.15 -12.70
N GLY A 187 -16.44 9.33 -11.67
CA GLY A 187 -17.59 8.62 -11.11
C GLY A 187 -17.19 7.21 -10.75
N ASN A 188 -18.13 6.38 -10.30
CA ASN A 188 -17.80 4.98 -10.03
C ASN A 188 -18.26 4.14 -11.21
N ASP A 189 -17.31 3.77 -12.05
CA ASP A 189 -17.55 3.16 -13.35
C ASP A 189 -17.41 1.63 -13.32
N GLN A 190 -18.16 0.98 -14.21
CA GLN A 190 -17.97 -0.42 -14.57
C GLN A 190 -17.34 -0.46 -15.95
N VAL A 191 -16.09 -0.92 -16.01
CA VAL A 191 -15.27 -0.84 -17.21
C VAL A 191 -14.85 -2.24 -17.62
N ALA A 192 -15.25 -2.66 -18.82
CA ALA A 192 -14.92 -3.94 -19.40
C ALA A 192 -14.17 -3.75 -20.74
N GLY A 193 -13.09 -4.50 -20.90
CA GLY A 193 -12.29 -4.59 -22.13
C GLY A 193 -13.02 -5.48 -23.11
N GLY A 194 -12.92 -6.80 -22.93
CA GLY A 194 -13.71 -7.77 -23.67
C GLY A 194 -12.82 -8.86 -24.22
N ALA A 195 -12.62 -8.92 -25.53
CA ALA A 195 -11.72 -9.88 -26.16
C ALA A 195 -10.67 -9.13 -26.98
N GLY A 196 -9.40 -9.32 -26.65
CA GLY A 196 -8.28 -8.58 -27.20
C GLY A 196 -7.38 -8.11 -26.08
N ASP A 197 -6.29 -7.42 -26.41
CA ASP A 197 -5.36 -6.87 -25.42
C ASP A 197 -5.77 -5.42 -25.11
N ASP A 198 -6.46 -5.21 -23.98
CA ASP A 198 -7.12 -3.96 -23.65
C ASP A 198 -6.33 -3.08 -22.67
N VAL A 199 -6.56 -1.76 -22.74
CA VAL A 199 -5.95 -0.76 -21.87
C VAL A 199 -7.00 0.07 -21.15
N PHE A 200 -6.96 0.03 -19.83
CA PHE A 200 -7.75 0.90 -18.96
C PHE A 200 -6.91 2.08 -18.51
N ARG A 201 -7.26 3.27 -18.98
CA ARG A 201 -6.56 4.50 -18.62
C ARG A 201 -7.06 5.02 -17.27
N VAL A 202 -6.12 5.30 -16.36
CA VAL A 202 -6.43 5.97 -15.09
C VAL A 202 -5.52 7.16 -14.79
N SER A 203 -6.04 8.17 -14.10
CA SER A 203 -5.34 9.40 -13.76
C SER A 203 -5.92 10.12 -12.53
N GLY A 204 -5.23 11.19 -12.09
CA GLY A 204 -5.70 12.07 -11.03
C GLY A 204 -5.60 11.49 -9.61
N VAL A 205 -5.99 12.28 -8.61
CA VAL A 205 -5.84 11.92 -7.19
C VAL A 205 -7.11 12.24 -6.40
N VAL A 206 -7.34 11.57 -5.28
CA VAL A 206 -8.53 11.74 -4.39
C VAL A 206 -8.85 13.21 -4.09
N ARG A 207 -7.83 14.07 -4.01
CA ARG A 207 -8.01 15.51 -3.71
C ARG A 207 -8.25 16.40 -4.92
N LYS A 208 -7.99 15.92 -6.14
CA LYS A 208 -8.08 16.67 -7.39
C LYS A 208 -8.12 15.73 -8.59
N GLY A 209 -9.23 15.75 -9.33
CA GLY A 209 -9.38 14.95 -10.55
C GLY A 209 -9.46 13.45 -10.29
N PHE A 210 -9.91 13.04 -9.11
CA PHE A 210 -10.12 11.63 -8.79
C PHE A 210 -11.17 11.04 -9.72
N GLU A 211 -10.81 9.92 -10.35
CA GLU A 211 -11.67 9.25 -11.31
C GLU A 211 -12.77 8.47 -10.61
N GLY A 212 -12.53 7.92 -9.42
CA GLY A 212 -13.58 7.32 -8.59
C GLY A 212 -13.21 5.91 -8.18
N TYR A 213 -14.19 5.14 -7.71
CA TYR A 213 -13.98 3.75 -7.27
C TYR A 213 -14.55 2.78 -8.28
N ASP A 214 -13.74 2.46 -9.27
CA ASP A 214 -14.17 1.72 -10.44
C ASP A 214 -14.08 0.20 -10.24
N THR A 215 -14.62 -0.51 -11.21
CA THR A 215 -14.41 -1.95 -11.39
C THR A 215 -13.91 -2.18 -12.81
N TYR A 216 -12.91 -3.07 -12.94
CA TYR A 216 -12.24 -3.37 -14.19
C TYR A 216 -12.35 -4.85 -14.50
N ASP A 217 -12.76 -5.19 -15.72
CA ASP A 217 -12.82 -6.55 -16.25
C ASP A 217 -12.12 -6.57 -17.62
N GLY A 218 -10.88 -7.06 -17.68
CA GLY A 218 -10.12 -7.16 -18.93
C GLY A 218 -10.74 -8.16 -19.89
N GLY A 219 -11.28 -9.27 -19.37
CA GLY A 219 -11.85 -10.32 -20.19
C GLY A 219 -10.79 -11.26 -20.74
N ALA A 220 -10.66 -11.32 -22.07
CA ALA A 220 -9.85 -12.31 -22.77
C ALA A 220 -8.74 -11.65 -23.59
N GLY A 221 -7.53 -11.64 -23.04
CA GLY A 221 -6.32 -11.27 -23.75
C GLY A 221 -5.21 -11.03 -22.76
N GLN A 222 -4.38 -10.02 -23.01
CA GLN A 222 -3.48 -9.45 -22.02
C GLN A 222 -3.88 -8.01 -21.77
N ASP A 223 -4.48 -7.78 -20.63
CA ASP A 223 -5.15 -6.53 -20.31
C ASP A 223 -4.37 -5.75 -19.24
N ALA A 224 -4.40 -4.42 -19.36
CA ALA A 224 -3.59 -3.55 -18.53
C ALA A 224 -4.34 -2.34 -17.99
N ILE A 225 -4.20 -2.05 -16.69
CA ILE A 225 -4.52 -0.73 -16.13
C ILE A 225 -3.26 0.13 -16.21
N VAL A 226 -3.35 1.30 -16.82
CA VAL A 226 -2.20 2.19 -17.01
C VAL A 226 -2.47 3.56 -16.40
N ALA A 227 -1.62 3.92 -15.43
CA ALA A 227 -1.73 5.15 -14.66
C ALA A 227 -0.89 6.28 -15.26
N TYR A 228 -1.52 7.43 -15.51
CA TYR A 228 -0.88 8.60 -16.11
C TYR A 228 -0.99 9.85 -15.23
N GLY A 229 0.13 10.56 -15.08
CA GLY A 229 0.16 11.85 -14.41
C GLY A 229 1.38 12.05 -13.52
N GLU A 230 1.32 13.03 -12.63
CA GLU A 230 2.34 13.13 -11.57
C GLU A 230 2.01 12.10 -10.49
N LYS A 231 0.91 12.28 -9.76
CA LYS A 231 0.43 11.29 -8.80
C LYS A 231 -0.89 10.71 -9.28
N VAL A 232 -1.08 9.41 -9.04
CA VAL A 232 -2.32 8.72 -9.41
C VAL A 232 -2.87 7.92 -8.23
N ASP A 233 -4.13 8.16 -7.90
CA ASP A 233 -4.90 7.32 -6.97
C ASP A 233 -5.87 6.48 -7.81
N ILE A 234 -5.59 5.18 -7.96
CA ILE A 234 -6.43 4.23 -8.68
C ILE A 234 -7.50 3.74 -7.70
N GLY A 235 -8.71 4.27 -7.80
CA GLY A 235 -9.77 3.87 -6.88
C GLY A 235 -10.45 2.58 -7.33
N MET A 236 -10.57 1.63 -6.41
CA MET A 236 -11.17 0.33 -6.70
C MET A 236 -12.10 -0.07 -5.55
N SER A 237 -13.29 -0.54 -5.87
CA SER A 237 -14.21 -1.12 -4.87
C SER A 237 -14.08 -2.63 -4.74
N SER A 238 -13.63 -3.30 -5.82
CA SER A 238 -13.32 -4.73 -5.86
C SER A 238 -12.36 -5.05 -7.00
N PHE A 239 -11.45 -5.99 -6.76
CA PHE A 239 -10.54 -6.52 -7.76
C PHE A 239 -10.22 -7.97 -7.38
N VAL A 240 -10.55 -8.94 -8.23
CA VAL A 240 -10.33 -10.36 -7.94
C VAL A 240 -9.60 -11.05 -9.08
N THR A 241 -8.99 -12.21 -8.83
CA THR A 241 -8.25 -13.01 -9.82
C THR A 241 -9.05 -13.44 -11.07
N GLY A 242 -10.36 -13.20 -11.08
CA GLY A 242 -11.24 -13.43 -12.24
C GLY A 242 -11.47 -12.20 -13.12
N ASN A 243 -10.93 -11.04 -12.78
CA ASN A 243 -11.11 -9.79 -13.53
C ASN A 243 -10.31 -9.75 -14.84
N GLY A 244 -9.44 -10.73 -15.11
CA GLY A 244 -8.67 -10.78 -16.37
C GLY A 244 -7.75 -9.57 -16.59
N ILE A 245 -7.21 -8.97 -15.53
CA ILE A 245 -6.19 -7.92 -15.66
C ILE A 245 -4.84 -8.53 -15.29
N GLU A 246 -3.91 -8.58 -16.24
CA GLU A 246 -2.59 -9.16 -16.05
C GLU A 246 -1.56 -8.12 -15.58
N VAL A 247 -1.73 -6.85 -15.98
CA VAL A 247 -0.73 -5.80 -15.74
C VAL A 247 -1.34 -4.56 -15.11
N ILE A 248 -0.66 -4.01 -14.10
CA ILE A 248 -0.87 -2.62 -13.66
C ILE A 248 0.43 -1.85 -13.92
N ASP A 249 0.41 -0.94 -14.88
CA ASP A 249 1.55 -0.12 -15.26
C ASP A 249 1.42 1.30 -14.72
N VAL A 250 2.28 1.63 -13.75
CA VAL A 250 2.34 2.96 -13.13
C VAL A 250 3.64 3.70 -13.45
N THR A 251 4.38 3.24 -14.46
CA THR A 251 5.65 3.86 -14.86
C THR A 251 5.47 5.27 -15.42
N ALA A 252 4.28 5.59 -15.95
CA ALA A 252 3.91 6.92 -16.41
C ALA A 252 3.37 7.85 -15.30
N ALA A 253 3.22 7.37 -14.06
CA ALA A 253 2.89 8.17 -12.87
C ALA A 253 4.16 8.67 -12.17
N THR A 254 4.71 9.80 -12.62
CA THR A 254 6.09 10.22 -12.32
C THR A 254 6.37 10.59 -10.86
N GLY A 255 5.33 10.89 -10.10
CA GLY A 255 5.31 11.17 -8.66
C GLY A 255 4.76 10.01 -7.80
N GLY A 256 4.50 8.85 -8.41
CA GLY A 256 4.03 7.62 -7.77
C GLY A 256 2.53 7.37 -7.90
N ALA A 257 2.13 6.12 -7.73
CA ALA A 257 0.74 5.69 -7.75
C ALA A 257 0.37 4.87 -6.52
N ARG A 258 -0.91 4.87 -6.17
CA ARG A 258 -1.48 3.99 -5.16
C ARG A 258 -2.86 3.51 -5.55
N ILE A 259 -3.20 2.30 -5.13
CA ILE A 259 -4.58 1.82 -5.12
C ILE A 259 -5.28 2.35 -3.88
N VAL A 260 -6.51 2.82 -4.02
CA VAL A 260 -7.33 3.33 -2.91
C VAL A 260 -8.69 2.62 -2.82
N GLY A 261 -9.03 2.15 -1.62
CA GLY A 261 -10.34 1.56 -1.33
C GLY A 261 -11.45 2.59 -1.06
N ASP A 262 -12.70 2.15 -1.06
CA ASP A 262 -13.90 3.00 -1.01
C ASP A 262 -14.44 3.28 0.41
N TRP A 263 -13.63 3.00 1.44
CA TRP A 263 -14.00 3.08 2.87
C TRP A 263 -15.10 2.11 3.30
N ARG A 264 -15.31 1.04 2.53
CA ARG A 264 -16.14 -0.12 2.88
C ARG A 264 -15.29 -1.38 2.74
N ASP A 265 -15.86 -2.50 3.16
CA ASP A 265 -15.26 -3.82 2.99
C ASP A 265 -14.87 -4.07 1.52
N ASN A 266 -13.57 -3.99 1.22
CA ASN A 266 -13.00 -4.22 -0.10
C ASN A 266 -12.40 -5.62 -0.20
N ALA A 267 -12.54 -6.23 -1.38
CA ALA A 267 -11.85 -7.47 -1.74
C ALA A 267 -10.94 -7.18 -2.93
N LEU A 268 -9.63 -7.13 -2.66
CA LEU A 268 -8.59 -6.75 -3.62
C LEU A 268 -7.51 -7.85 -3.67
N ASP A 269 -7.39 -8.56 -4.79
CA ASP A 269 -6.47 -9.67 -4.97
C ASP A 269 -5.59 -9.45 -6.20
N PHE A 270 -4.35 -9.04 -5.96
CA PHE A 270 -3.34 -8.75 -6.98
C PHE A 270 -2.36 -9.91 -7.20
N SER A 271 -2.65 -11.09 -6.65
CA SER A 271 -1.71 -12.23 -6.67
C SER A 271 -1.36 -12.74 -8.06
N ALA A 272 -2.18 -12.44 -9.06
CA ALA A 272 -1.97 -12.80 -10.47
C ALA A 272 -1.49 -11.63 -11.34
N VAL A 273 -1.24 -10.46 -10.75
CA VAL A 273 -0.94 -9.21 -11.46
C VAL A 273 0.55 -8.91 -11.44
N GLU A 274 1.09 -8.53 -12.61
CA GLU A 274 2.40 -7.90 -12.71
C GLU A 274 2.26 -6.37 -12.54
N VAL A 275 2.91 -5.81 -11.52
CA VAL A 275 2.99 -4.36 -11.33
C VAL A 275 4.30 -3.82 -11.92
N LYS A 276 4.19 -2.84 -12.83
CA LYS A 276 5.34 -2.10 -13.37
C LYS A 276 5.45 -0.74 -12.68
N GLY A 277 6.55 -0.52 -11.98
CA GLY A 277 6.76 0.68 -11.17
C GLY A 277 6.49 0.43 -9.68
N ASN A 278 6.42 1.50 -8.89
CA ASN A 278 6.16 1.40 -7.45
C ASN A 278 4.69 1.74 -7.19
N LEU A 279 3.95 0.79 -6.64
CA LEU A 279 2.54 0.91 -6.30
C LEU A 279 2.35 0.55 -4.83
N SER A 280 1.60 1.37 -4.10
CA SER A 280 1.14 1.01 -2.74
C SER A 280 -0.36 0.75 -2.73
N ILE A 281 -0.84 -0.01 -1.76
CA ILE A 281 -2.26 -0.33 -1.59
C ILE A 281 -2.75 0.27 -0.27
N GLU A 282 -3.81 1.08 -0.32
CA GLU A 282 -4.43 1.72 0.85
C GLU A 282 -5.95 1.55 0.82
N THR A 283 -6.52 0.60 1.57
CA THR A 283 -7.97 0.31 1.51
C THR A 283 -8.82 1.25 2.37
N GLY A 284 -8.21 1.80 3.42
CA GLY A 284 -8.74 2.97 4.13
C GLY A 284 -9.63 2.58 5.30
N GLY A 285 -10.85 2.12 5.08
CA GLY A 285 -11.66 1.63 6.19
C GLY A 285 -12.67 0.60 5.73
N GLY A 286 -13.19 -0.20 6.66
CA GLY A 286 -14.01 -1.35 6.30
C GLY A 286 -13.37 -2.63 6.83
N LYS A 287 -13.93 -3.78 6.49
CA LYS A 287 -13.30 -5.06 6.74
C LYS A 287 -12.67 -5.57 5.45
N ASP A 288 -11.41 -5.25 5.24
CA ASP A 288 -10.77 -5.44 3.94
C ASP A 288 -10.08 -6.80 3.84
N ASN A 289 -10.06 -7.36 2.63
CA ASN A 289 -9.30 -8.55 2.29
C ASN A 289 -8.38 -8.22 1.11
N VAL A 290 -7.09 -8.11 1.39
CA VAL A 290 -6.06 -7.71 0.43
C VAL A 290 -5.04 -8.82 0.27
N VAL A 291 -4.75 -9.16 -0.99
CA VAL A 291 -3.59 -9.98 -1.35
C VAL A 291 -2.75 -9.15 -2.31
N GLY A 292 -1.48 -8.95 -1.95
CA GLY A 292 -0.49 -8.30 -2.79
C GLY A 292 -0.08 -9.16 -3.98
N THR A 293 1.02 -8.76 -4.61
CA THR A 293 1.59 -9.36 -5.80
C THR A 293 2.61 -10.45 -5.43
N ALA A 294 3.40 -10.89 -6.42
CA ALA A 294 4.57 -11.73 -6.18
C ALA A 294 5.88 -10.92 -6.02
N GLY A 295 5.79 -9.58 -6.07
CA GLY A 295 6.89 -8.67 -5.86
C GLY A 295 6.70 -7.84 -4.58
N ALA A 296 7.70 -7.03 -4.22
CA ALA A 296 7.67 -6.24 -3.00
C ALA A 296 6.52 -5.21 -2.98
N ASP A 297 5.64 -5.35 -2.00
CA ASP A 297 4.45 -4.53 -1.84
C ASP A 297 4.52 -3.60 -0.62
N THR A 298 3.69 -2.56 -0.64
CA THR A 298 3.39 -1.75 0.54
C THR A 298 1.88 -1.68 0.71
N ILE A 299 1.37 -2.31 1.78
CA ILE A 299 -0.06 -2.52 2.01
C ILE A 299 -0.47 -1.86 3.34
N SER A 300 -1.57 -1.09 3.31
CA SER A 300 -2.19 -0.49 4.48
C SER A 300 -3.70 -0.75 4.52
N GLY A 301 -4.18 -1.44 5.56
CA GLY A 301 -5.62 -1.71 5.78
C GLY A 301 -6.39 -0.49 6.27
N GLY A 302 -5.81 0.26 7.20
CA GLY A 302 -6.37 1.53 7.65
C GLY A 302 -7.26 1.36 8.88
N HIS A 303 -8.58 1.39 8.76
CA HIS A 303 -9.50 1.25 9.90
C HIS A 303 -10.42 0.05 9.72
N GLY A 304 -10.36 -0.91 10.62
CA GLY A 304 -11.29 -2.04 10.62
C GLY A 304 -10.63 -3.32 11.07
N SER A 305 -11.06 -4.45 10.53
CA SER A 305 -10.50 -5.75 10.92
C SER A 305 -10.07 -6.47 9.66
N ASP A 306 -8.87 -6.13 9.23
CA ASP A 306 -8.42 -6.39 7.87
C ASP A 306 -7.65 -7.70 7.79
N ALA A 307 -7.72 -8.36 6.64
CA ALA A 307 -6.91 -9.51 6.29
C ALA A 307 -5.97 -9.09 5.17
N LEU A 308 -4.69 -8.91 5.49
CA LEU A 308 -3.69 -8.40 4.56
C LEU A 308 -2.60 -9.46 4.36
N ALA A 309 -2.40 -9.88 3.12
CA ALA A 309 -1.32 -10.78 2.72
C ALA A 309 -0.40 -10.08 1.72
N GLY A 310 0.90 -10.06 2.00
CA GLY A 310 1.93 -9.52 1.10
C GLY A 310 2.07 -10.36 -0.17
N GLY A 311 2.31 -11.66 0.00
CA GLY A 311 2.38 -12.61 -1.09
C GLY A 311 3.79 -13.13 -1.25
N GLY A 312 4.48 -12.73 -2.31
CA GLY A 312 5.93 -12.94 -2.42
C GLY A 312 6.64 -11.61 -2.60
N GLY A 313 7.93 -11.54 -2.25
CA GLY A 313 8.66 -10.28 -2.23
C GLY A 313 8.92 -9.83 -0.80
N ASP A 314 9.77 -8.80 -0.64
CA ASP A 314 10.02 -8.21 0.68
C ASP A 314 8.96 -7.13 0.95
N ASP A 315 7.94 -7.45 1.76
CA ASP A 315 6.73 -6.65 1.88
C ASP A 315 6.73 -5.71 3.09
N ILE A 316 5.98 -4.61 2.99
CA ILE A 316 5.67 -3.71 4.11
C ILE A 316 4.17 -3.73 4.37
N ILE A 317 3.76 -4.19 5.53
CA ILE A 317 2.34 -4.33 5.90
C ILE A 317 2.00 -3.50 7.13
N ILE A 318 0.93 -2.70 7.02
CA ILE A 318 0.37 -1.88 8.10
C ILE A 318 -1.11 -2.29 8.25
N GLY A 319 -1.48 -2.94 9.36
CA GLY A 319 -2.88 -3.25 9.65
C GLY A 319 -3.70 -1.97 9.82
N GLY A 320 -3.24 -1.11 10.71
CA GLY A 320 -3.95 0.11 11.06
C GLY A 320 -4.76 -0.12 12.32
N GLY A 321 -5.96 0.42 12.42
CA GLY A 321 -6.80 0.34 13.61
C GLY A 321 -7.82 -0.77 13.56
N GLY A 322 -7.71 -1.77 14.43
CA GLY A 322 -8.77 -2.67 14.85
C GLY A 322 -8.26 -4.04 15.26
N ARG A 323 -8.53 -5.10 14.49
CA ARG A 323 -8.02 -6.45 14.81
C ARG A 323 -7.72 -7.13 13.49
N ASP A 324 -6.46 -7.06 13.12
CA ASP A 324 -6.02 -7.40 11.79
C ASP A 324 -5.32 -8.76 11.76
N VAL A 325 -5.35 -9.39 10.60
CA VAL A 325 -4.59 -10.60 10.28
C VAL A 325 -3.59 -10.23 9.19
N LEU A 326 -2.32 -10.24 9.55
CA LEU A 326 -1.23 -9.76 8.71
C LEU A 326 -0.30 -10.92 8.38
N ILE A 327 -0.12 -11.18 7.08
CA ILE A 327 0.65 -12.31 6.55
C ILE A 327 1.70 -11.75 5.59
N GLY A 328 2.98 -11.99 5.85
CA GLY A 328 4.08 -11.55 4.99
C GLY A 328 4.11 -12.40 3.72
N GLY A 329 4.53 -13.66 3.87
CA GLY A 329 4.56 -14.63 2.79
C GLY A 329 5.99 -15.08 2.49
N ASP A 330 6.40 -15.04 1.23
CA ASP A 330 7.78 -15.37 0.83
C ASP A 330 8.62 -14.10 0.74
N GLY A 331 9.63 -13.93 1.59
CA GLY A 331 10.48 -12.73 1.56
C GLY A 331 10.88 -12.30 2.98
N ASN A 332 11.57 -11.17 3.09
CA ASN A 332 11.88 -10.57 4.39
C ASN A 332 10.89 -9.44 4.66
N ASP A 333 9.86 -9.75 5.42
CA ASP A 333 8.70 -8.87 5.56
C ASP A 333 8.81 -7.95 6.77
N ILE A 334 8.18 -6.78 6.65
CA ILE A 334 8.12 -5.77 7.71
C ILE A 334 6.67 -5.45 8.04
N PHE A 335 6.25 -5.84 9.24
CA PHE A 335 5.01 -5.36 9.85
C PHE A 335 5.28 -4.07 10.60
N ARG A 336 4.67 -2.97 10.19
CA ARG A 336 4.91 -1.66 10.83
C ARG A 336 3.79 -1.37 11.80
N VAL A 337 4.18 -1.00 13.03
CA VAL A 337 3.25 -0.57 14.07
C VAL A 337 3.61 0.80 14.66
N ALA A 338 2.57 1.55 15.03
CA ALA A 338 2.71 2.86 15.65
C ALA A 338 1.59 3.17 16.65
N GLY A 339 1.81 4.25 17.40
CA GLY A 339 0.78 4.82 18.27
C GLY A 339 0.45 4.02 19.54
N THR A 340 -0.31 4.65 20.42
CA THR A 340 -0.69 4.10 21.73
C THR A 340 -2.00 4.76 22.20
N GLY A 341 -2.70 4.08 23.10
CA GLY A 341 -3.92 4.59 23.74
C GLY A 341 -5.13 4.64 22.81
N SER A 342 -6.30 4.97 23.36
CA SER A 342 -7.61 4.76 22.70
C SER A 342 -7.85 5.47 21.36
N LYS A 343 -6.96 6.38 20.94
CA LYS A 343 -7.08 7.10 19.66
C LYS A 343 -6.12 6.60 18.58
N TYR A 344 -4.94 6.13 18.97
CA TYR A 344 -3.85 5.79 18.04
C TYR A 344 -3.35 4.36 18.22
N PHE A 345 -3.92 3.61 19.15
CA PHE A 345 -3.66 2.18 19.28
C PHE A 345 -4.21 1.47 18.05
N GLU A 346 -3.32 0.72 17.41
CA GLU A 346 -3.59 0.00 16.17
C GLU A 346 -4.41 -1.28 16.42
N GLY A 347 -4.36 -1.85 17.62
CA GLY A 347 -5.25 -2.96 17.97
C GLY A 347 -4.51 -4.20 18.40
N PHE A 348 -5.23 -5.32 18.43
CA PHE A 348 -4.69 -6.61 18.87
C PHE A 348 -4.62 -7.55 17.67
N ASP A 349 -3.51 -7.49 16.96
CA ASP A 349 -3.37 -8.11 15.64
C ASP A 349 -2.70 -9.48 15.71
N SER A 350 -2.82 -10.23 14.61
CA SER A 350 -2.07 -11.46 14.38
C SER A 350 -1.06 -11.23 13.27
N TYR A 351 0.18 -11.68 13.48
CA TYR A 351 1.29 -11.53 12.55
C TYR A 351 1.81 -12.91 12.16
N THR A 352 1.95 -13.17 10.86
CA THR A 352 2.59 -14.38 10.33
C THR A 352 3.64 -13.93 9.32
N GLY A 353 4.92 -14.15 9.64
CA GLY A 353 6.05 -13.79 8.76
C GLY A 353 6.04 -14.62 7.49
N GLY A 354 6.46 -15.88 7.61
CA GLY A 354 6.43 -16.83 6.50
C GLY A 354 7.82 -17.35 6.20
N ASN A 355 8.22 -17.34 4.94
CA ASN A 355 9.56 -17.76 4.53
C ASN A 355 10.49 -16.55 4.43
N GLY A 356 11.41 -16.40 5.37
CA GLY A 356 12.48 -15.42 5.27
C GLY A 356 12.92 -14.94 6.63
N VAL A 357 13.20 -13.64 6.75
CA VAL A 357 13.49 -12.98 8.02
C VAL A 357 12.53 -11.83 8.22
N ASP A 358 11.59 -12.03 9.12
CA ASP A 358 10.42 -11.18 9.29
C ASP A 358 10.51 -10.36 10.56
N VAL A 359 10.06 -9.12 10.47
CA VAL A 359 10.28 -8.11 11.51
C VAL A 359 9.01 -7.32 11.79
N ILE A 360 8.60 -7.27 13.06
CA ILE A 360 7.66 -6.26 13.53
C ILE A 360 8.45 -5.02 13.93
N THR A 361 8.22 -3.88 13.28
CA THR A 361 8.92 -2.62 13.55
C THR A 361 7.99 -1.57 14.16
N ALA A 362 8.27 -1.18 15.40
CA ALA A 362 7.56 -0.14 16.13
C ALA A 362 8.24 1.23 15.97
N THR A 363 7.47 2.25 15.55
CA THR A 363 8.00 3.61 15.39
C THR A 363 7.10 4.67 16.02
N GLY A 364 7.69 5.67 16.69
CA GLY A 364 6.94 6.80 17.23
C GLY A 364 7.40 7.29 18.60
N ALA A 365 6.58 8.13 19.22
CA ALA A 365 6.86 8.66 20.56
C ALA A 365 6.61 7.63 21.65
N SER A 366 5.52 6.88 21.57
CA SER A 366 5.23 5.73 22.42
C SER A 366 4.36 4.79 21.62
N VAL A 367 4.59 3.49 21.75
CA VAL A 367 3.96 2.48 20.91
C VAL A 367 3.50 1.32 21.78
N ASP A 368 2.24 0.93 21.59
CA ASP A 368 1.70 -0.35 22.08
C ASP A 368 1.54 -1.29 20.86
N LEU A 369 2.35 -2.35 20.81
CA LEU A 369 2.13 -3.49 19.90
C LEU A 369 1.12 -4.42 20.57
N GLY A 370 -0.13 -4.45 20.08
CA GLY A 370 -1.15 -5.32 20.66
C GLY A 370 -1.14 -6.70 20.05
N LEU A 371 -1.23 -7.73 20.90
CA LEU A 371 -1.27 -9.14 20.52
C LEU A 371 -2.37 -9.86 21.29
N SER A 372 -2.87 -10.97 20.74
CA SER A 372 -3.77 -11.88 21.47
C SER A 372 -3.19 -13.30 21.62
N GLU A 373 -2.22 -13.64 20.79
CA GLU A 373 -1.38 -14.82 20.88
C GLU A 373 -0.04 -14.54 20.19
N PHE A 374 1.03 -15.21 20.60
CA PHE A 374 2.32 -15.13 19.93
C PHE A 374 3.20 -16.33 20.26
N SER A 375 3.88 -16.88 19.26
CA SER A 375 4.80 -18.00 19.42
C SER A 375 5.79 -18.08 18.26
N ALA A 376 6.73 -19.03 18.34
CA ALA A 376 7.61 -19.35 17.22
C ALA A 376 6.86 -19.77 15.93
N ALA A 377 5.61 -20.22 16.01
CA ALA A 377 4.81 -20.58 14.84
C ALA A 377 4.40 -19.36 13.99
N ASN A 378 4.46 -18.15 14.55
CA ASN A 378 4.23 -16.91 13.82
C ASN A 378 5.35 -16.62 12.82
N GLY A 379 6.52 -17.27 12.94
CA GLY A 379 7.64 -17.06 12.01
C GLY A 379 8.16 -15.62 12.02
N ILE A 380 8.18 -14.96 13.19
CA ILE A 380 8.75 -13.61 13.35
C ILE A 380 10.07 -13.75 14.09
N GLU A 381 11.19 -13.34 13.48
CA GLU A 381 12.51 -13.43 14.09
C GLU A 381 12.79 -12.26 15.05
N ARG A 382 12.17 -11.11 14.81
CA ARG A 382 12.52 -9.87 15.50
C ARG A 382 11.35 -8.92 15.72
N ILE A 383 11.30 -8.34 16.92
CA ILE A 383 10.42 -7.21 17.25
C ILE A 383 11.31 -6.02 17.59
N ASP A 384 11.18 -4.94 16.84
CA ASP A 384 12.08 -3.79 16.86
C ASP A 384 11.41 -2.52 17.40
N PHE A 385 11.76 -2.16 18.63
CA PHE A 385 11.38 -0.90 19.27
C PHE A 385 12.49 0.16 19.23
N THR A 386 13.57 -0.03 18.48
CA THR A 386 14.66 0.97 18.38
C THR A 386 14.21 2.29 17.74
N GLY A 387 13.13 2.25 16.96
CA GLY A 387 12.45 3.43 16.41
C GLY A 387 11.53 4.16 17.39
N VAL A 388 11.37 3.68 18.63
CA VAL A 388 10.52 4.28 19.66
C VAL A 388 11.35 5.19 20.58
N THR A 389 10.95 6.45 20.66
CA THR A 389 11.70 7.48 21.44
C THR A 389 11.28 7.59 22.90
N GLY A 390 10.10 7.09 23.26
CA GLY A 390 9.56 7.05 24.62
C GLY A 390 9.39 5.62 25.11
N LYS A 391 8.15 5.22 25.48
CA LYS A 391 7.86 3.87 25.95
C LYS A 391 7.39 2.97 24.81
N GLY A 392 8.08 1.85 24.61
CA GLY A 392 7.56 0.71 23.85
C GLY A 392 6.90 -0.29 24.79
N ARG A 393 5.80 -0.89 24.36
CA ARG A 393 5.14 -1.97 25.08
C ARG A 393 4.56 -2.98 24.11
N ILE A 394 4.75 -4.25 24.40
CA ILE A 394 3.97 -5.35 23.84
C ILE A 394 2.80 -5.58 24.80
N LEU A 395 1.57 -5.61 24.31
CA LEU A 395 0.35 -5.56 25.11
C LEU A 395 -0.63 -6.67 24.73
N GLY A 396 -0.97 -7.53 25.69
CA GLY A 396 -2.06 -8.49 25.58
C GLY A 396 -3.44 -7.88 25.81
N ASP A 397 -4.47 -8.61 25.41
CA ASP A 397 -5.86 -8.17 25.53
C ASP A 397 -6.43 -8.48 26.93
N ALA A 398 -7.75 -8.70 27.05
CA ALA A 398 -8.40 -8.99 28.33
C ALA A 398 -8.79 -10.47 28.49
N ALA A 399 -8.33 -11.33 27.57
CA ALA A 399 -8.52 -12.77 27.61
C ALA A 399 -7.25 -13.48 28.10
N ASP A 400 -7.38 -14.74 28.49
CA ASP A 400 -6.24 -15.61 28.81
C ASP A 400 -5.34 -15.75 27.56
N ASN A 401 -4.21 -15.04 27.53
CA ASN A 401 -3.28 -14.99 26.41
C ASN A 401 -2.13 -15.99 26.60
N SER A 402 -1.59 -16.47 25.48
CA SER A 402 -0.40 -17.32 25.44
C SER A 402 0.66 -16.65 24.58
N PHE A 403 1.72 -16.17 25.22
CA PHE A 403 2.83 -15.49 24.59
C PHE A 403 4.13 -16.24 24.82
N ASP A 404 4.83 -16.56 23.73
CA ASP A 404 6.14 -17.19 23.73
C ASP A 404 7.10 -16.41 22.82
N PHE A 405 7.96 -15.61 23.45
CA PHE A 405 9.00 -14.82 22.77
C PHE A 405 10.37 -15.50 22.77
N SER A 406 10.47 -16.76 23.21
CA SER A 406 11.76 -17.45 23.40
C SER A 406 12.59 -17.60 22.12
N ALA A 407 11.92 -17.59 20.96
CA ALA A 407 12.54 -17.66 19.63
C ALA A 407 12.79 -16.28 18.99
N VAL A 408 12.43 -15.19 19.66
CA VAL A 408 12.39 -13.85 19.07
C VAL A 408 13.38 -12.91 19.73
N THR A 409 14.02 -12.07 18.92
CA THR A 409 14.83 -10.96 19.45
C THR A 409 13.98 -9.72 19.63
N ILE A 410 13.83 -9.26 20.87
CA ILE A 410 13.20 -7.97 21.18
C ILE A 410 14.30 -6.90 21.26
N ALA A 411 14.31 -5.96 20.32
CA ALA A 411 15.30 -4.89 20.24
C ALA A 411 14.74 -3.56 20.73
N GLY A 412 15.56 -2.74 21.39
CA GLY A 412 15.14 -1.47 21.98
C GLY A 412 14.63 -1.63 23.41
N ASN A 413 13.98 -0.60 23.94
CA ASN A 413 13.45 -0.61 25.31
C ASN A 413 11.93 -0.82 25.28
N ALA A 414 11.51 -2.07 25.45
CA ALA A 414 10.11 -2.47 25.50
C ALA A 414 9.82 -3.29 26.75
N SER A 415 8.62 -3.09 27.32
CA SER A 415 8.06 -4.00 28.32
C SER A 415 7.05 -4.96 27.66
N ILE A 416 6.86 -6.13 28.25
CA ILE A 416 5.84 -7.09 27.86
C ILE A 416 4.76 -7.09 28.95
N ASP A 417 3.54 -6.74 28.57
CA ASP A 417 2.37 -6.63 29.44
C ASP A 417 1.32 -7.61 28.94
N ALA A 418 1.04 -8.66 29.70
CA ALA A 418 0.13 -9.74 29.28
C ALA A 418 -1.34 -9.29 29.23
N GLY A 419 -1.67 -8.15 29.84
CA GLY A 419 -3.02 -7.60 29.79
C GLY A 419 -3.89 -8.09 30.95
N GLY A 420 -5.11 -8.53 30.67
CA GLY A 420 -5.94 -9.16 31.69
C GLY A 420 -6.31 -10.56 31.25
N GLY A 421 -6.53 -11.46 32.20
CA GLY A 421 -6.67 -12.88 31.89
C GLY A 421 -5.77 -13.69 32.80
N ASN A 422 -5.85 -15.01 32.74
CA ASN A 422 -4.84 -15.87 33.36
C ASN A 422 -3.83 -16.21 32.28
N ASP A 423 -2.78 -15.41 32.20
CA ASP A 423 -1.90 -15.42 31.04
C ASP A 423 -0.73 -16.38 31.23
N THR A 424 -0.22 -16.92 30.12
CA THR A 424 1.08 -17.59 30.10
C THR A 424 2.04 -16.79 29.24
N LEU A 425 3.10 -16.28 29.86
CA LEU A 425 4.05 -15.41 29.22
C LEU A 425 5.48 -15.95 29.39
N ILE A 426 6.14 -16.22 28.27
CA ILE A 426 7.56 -16.59 28.21
C ILE A 426 8.31 -15.45 27.50
N GLY A 427 9.31 -14.90 28.18
CA GLY A 427 10.17 -13.84 27.64
C GLY A 427 11.08 -14.31 26.52
N SER A 428 11.88 -13.37 26.04
CA SER A 428 12.92 -13.60 25.04
C SER A 428 14.17 -14.21 25.69
N ASN A 429 15.27 -14.26 24.94
CA ASN A 429 16.59 -14.58 25.51
C ASN A 429 17.36 -13.34 25.99
N GLY A 430 16.73 -12.16 25.91
CA GLY A 430 17.27 -10.88 26.37
C GLY A 430 16.80 -10.54 27.78
N ASN A 431 17.16 -9.34 28.24
CA ASN A 431 16.71 -8.86 29.54
C ASN A 431 15.31 -8.25 29.41
N ASP A 432 14.30 -8.92 29.94
CA ASP A 432 12.91 -8.55 29.76
C ASP A 432 12.31 -7.83 30.97
N ALA A 433 11.37 -6.92 30.70
CA ALA A 433 10.54 -6.30 31.72
C ALA A 433 9.09 -6.74 31.52
N MET A 434 8.62 -7.66 32.37
CA MET A 434 7.39 -8.41 32.19
C MET A 434 6.34 -8.08 33.26
N LEU A 435 5.09 -8.01 32.84
CA LEU A 435 3.94 -7.72 33.69
C LEU A 435 2.77 -8.68 33.35
N GLY A 436 2.29 -9.45 34.33
CA GLY A 436 1.08 -10.28 34.20
C GLY A 436 -0.22 -9.47 34.29
N SER A 437 -0.19 -8.36 35.05
CA SER A 437 -1.30 -7.41 35.19
C SER A 437 -2.50 -7.96 35.99
N TRP A 438 -3.55 -8.51 35.38
CA TRP A 438 -4.76 -8.95 36.09
C TRP A 438 -5.10 -10.40 35.81
N GLY A 439 -5.14 -11.22 36.85
CA GLY A 439 -5.53 -12.63 36.79
C GLY A 439 -4.42 -13.48 37.36
N ASN A 440 -4.52 -14.80 37.24
CA ASN A 440 -3.51 -15.71 37.80
C ASN A 440 -2.49 -16.04 36.71
N ASP A 441 -1.42 -15.28 36.67
CA ASP A 441 -0.51 -15.32 35.53
C ASP A 441 0.65 -16.29 35.77
N ARG A 442 1.17 -16.88 34.69
CA ARG A 442 2.41 -17.64 34.70
C ARG A 442 3.47 -16.92 33.87
N LEU A 443 4.50 -16.41 34.53
CA LEU A 443 5.60 -15.67 33.90
C LEU A 443 6.89 -16.50 33.95
N THR A 444 7.54 -16.64 32.81
CA THR A 444 8.88 -17.26 32.67
C THR A 444 9.79 -16.27 31.96
N GLY A 445 10.80 -15.73 32.66
CA GLY A 445 11.74 -14.76 32.09
C GLY A 445 12.48 -15.31 30.89
N GLY A 446 13.14 -16.46 31.07
CA GLY A 446 13.89 -17.13 30.02
C GLY A 446 15.38 -17.08 30.34
N LEU A 447 16.19 -16.81 29.33
CA LEU A 447 17.58 -16.43 29.53
C LEU A 447 17.63 -14.90 29.65
N GLY A 448 18.56 -14.37 30.45
CA GLY A 448 18.68 -12.92 30.62
C GLY A 448 18.72 -12.56 32.10
N ASP A 449 18.70 -11.25 32.37
CA ASP A 449 18.43 -10.73 33.71
C ASP A 449 17.06 -10.02 33.68
N ASP A 450 16.01 -10.71 34.14
CA ASP A 450 14.64 -10.29 33.90
C ASP A 450 14.01 -9.59 35.11
N GLN A 451 13.05 -8.70 34.82
CA GLN A 451 12.16 -8.12 35.83
C GLN A 451 10.75 -8.63 35.64
N LEU A 452 10.26 -9.41 36.60
CA LEU A 452 8.96 -10.06 36.57
C LEU A 452 8.01 -9.41 37.57
N THR A 453 6.84 -8.99 37.12
CA THR A 453 5.78 -8.41 37.96
C THR A 453 4.50 -9.20 37.73
N GLY A 454 3.95 -9.85 38.75
CA GLY A 454 2.74 -10.67 38.61
C GLY A 454 1.50 -9.82 38.45
N GLY A 455 1.37 -8.78 39.28
CA GLY A 455 0.19 -7.94 39.35
C GLY A 455 -0.85 -8.49 40.33
N SER A 456 -2.11 -8.52 39.92
CA SER A 456 -3.23 -8.91 40.77
C SER A 456 -3.69 -10.32 40.46
N GLY A 457 -3.49 -11.25 41.38
CA GLY A 457 -4.04 -12.60 41.25
C GLY A 457 -3.39 -13.57 42.20
N ALA A 458 -3.18 -14.80 41.78
CA ALA A 458 -2.29 -15.77 42.40
C ALA A 458 -1.31 -16.23 41.34
N ASP A 459 -0.15 -15.58 41.32
CA ASP A 459 0.74 -15.60 40.17
C ASP A 459 1.80 -16.68 40.35
N THR A 460 2.32 -17.20 39.24
CA THR A 460 3.39 -18.20 39.23
C THR A 460 4.57 -17.67 38.43
N PHE A 461 5.68 -17.43 39.10
CA PHE A 461 6.95 -17.10 38.47
C PHE A 461 7.75 -18.38 38.30
N ALA A 462 7.99 -18.78 37.05
CA ALA A 462 8.60 -20.05 36.72
C ALA A 462 10.00 -19.88 36.16
N PHE A 463 10.89 -20.81 36.52
CA PHE A 463 12.30 -20.69 36.19
C PHE A 463 12.92 -22.03 35.73
N GLY A 464 13.78 -21.97 34.70
CA GLY A 464 14.46 -23.10 34.05
C GLY A 464 15.87 -23.39 34.61
N THR A 465 16.74 -24.05 33.85
CA THR A 465 18.08 -24.42 34.37
C THR A 465 19.12 -23.31 34.35
N ASP A 466 18.86 -22.19 33.66
CA ASP A 466 19.81 -21.10 33.44
C ASP A 466 19.08 -19.75 33.43
N TRP A 467 18.35 -19.46 34.51
CA TRP A 467 17.47 -18.27 34.58
C TRP A 467 18.21 -16.96 34.86
N GLY A 468 19.54 -16.96 35.03
CA GLY A 468 20.31 -15.72 35.18
C GLY A 468 20.04 -14.96 36.48
N ASN A 469 20.01 -13.62 36.43
CA ASN A 469 19.81 -12.76 37.61
C ASN A 469 18.46 -12.03 37.57
N ASP A 470 17.41 -12.77 37.91
CA ASP A 470 16.04 -12.28 37.84
C ASP A 470 15.61 -11.50 39.08
N THR A 471 14.60 -10.66 38.91
CA THR A 471 13.96 -9.90 39.97
C THR A 471 12.45 -9.99 39.87
N VAL A 472 11.81 -10.55 40.90
CA VAL A 472 10.36 -10.48 41.08
C VAL A 472 10.01 -9.27 41.94
N THR A 473 9.17 -8.37 41.42
CA THR A 473 8.97 -7.03 41.98
C THR A 473 7.84 -6.93 43.01
N ASP A 474 6.85 -7.84 42.96
CA ASP A 474 5.61 -7.73 43.74
C ASP A 474 5.13 -9.05 44.36
N PHE A 475 6.03 -10.04 44.50
CA PHE A 475 5.72 -11.35 45.07
C PHE A 475 4.92 -11.28 46.38
N ARG A 476 3.75 -11.92 46.44
CA ARG A 476 2.91 -12.03 47.63
C ARG A 476 3.00 -13.44 48.22
N HIS A 477 3.79 -13.57 49.29
CA HIS A 477 3.92 -14.84 50.02
C HIS A 477 2.54 -15.39 50.44
N GLY A 478 2.37 -16.71 50.32
CA GLY A 478 1.12 -17.42 50.59
C GLY A 478 0.04 -17.26 49.51
N VAL A 479 0.26 -16.42 48.50
CA VAL A 479 -0.64 -16.22 47.35
C VAL A 479 0.05 -16.67 46.07
N ASP A 480 1.19 -16.07 45.77
CA ASP A 480 1.98 -16.35 44.58
C ASP A 480 2.92 -17.55 44.79
N LYS A 481 3.46 -18.08 43.69
CA LYS A 481 4.35 -19.24 43.65
C LYS A 481 5.63 -18.94 42.88
N LEU A 482 6.73 -19.48 43.37
CA LEU A 482 7.99 -19.63 42.64
C LEU A 482 8.09 -21.08 42.15
N ASP A 483 7.95 -21.30 40.86
CA ASP A 483 8.09 -22.63 40.24
C ASP A 483 9.53 -22.89 39.81
N LEU A 484 10.20 -23.74 40.57
CA LEU A 484 11.60 -24.13 40.40
C LEU A 484 11.72 -25.61 39.96
N GLY A 485 10.61 -26.23 39.56
CA GLY A 485 10.59 -27.64 39.16
C GLY A 485 11.46 -27.91 37.94
N ALA A 486 11.38 -27.04 36.93
CA ALA A 486 12.17 -27.17 35.70
C ALA A 486 13.68 -26.95 35.92
N ALA A 487 14.06 -26.22 36.97
CA ALA A 487 15.46 -26.03 37.36
C ALA A 487 16.05 -27.18 38.18
N GLY A 488 15.25 -28.19 38.54
CA GLY A 488 15.71 -29.34 39.32
C GLY A 488 15.94 -29.05 40.80
N VAL A 489 15.34 -27.98 41.35
CA VAL A 489 15.39 -27.70 42.79
C VAL A 489 14.49 -28.70 43.51
N SER A 490 15.09 -29.60 44.29
CA SER A 490 14.37 -30.69 44.96
C SER A 490 13.54 -30.24 46.18
N ASP A 491 14.02 -29.28 46.95
CA ASP A 491 13.31 -28.70 48.10
C ASP A 491 13.95 -27.37 48.53
N LEU A 492 13.32 -26.71 49.51
CA LEU A 492 13.77 -25.41 50.04
C LEU A 492 15.18 -25.45 50.64
N SER A 493 15.65 -26.62 51.13
CA SER A 493 16.99 -26.75 51.72
C SER A 493 18.09 -26.78 50.66
N ALA A 494 17.76 -27.01 49.39
CA ALA A 494 18.68 -26.89 48.27
C ALA A 494 19.01 -25.42 47.92
N LEU A 495 18.20 -24.45 48.39
CA LEU A 495 18.34 -23.04 48.07
C LEU A 495 19.19 -22.28 49.10
N SER A 496 19.95 -21.29 48.65
CA SER A 496 20.65 -20.34 49.53
C SER A 496 19.88 -19.01 49.60
N LEU A 497 19.18 -18.77 50.72
CA LEU A 497 18.39 -17.55 50.94
C LEU A 497 19.15 -16.54 51.82
N THR A 498 19.32 -15.32 51.33
CA THR A 498 20.01 -14.23 52.04
C THR A 498 19.18 -12.95 52.04
N GLN A 499 19.03 -12.34 53.22
CA GLN A 499 18.41 -11.00 53.34
C GLN A 499 19.41 -9.92 52.94
N VAL A 500 19.06 -9.09 51.96
CA VAL A 500 19.86 -7.92 51.53
C VAL A 500 18.98 -6.67 51.55
N GLY A 501 19.16 -5.83 52.58
CA GLY A 501 18.27 -4.69 52.79
C GLY A 501 16.82 -5.14 52.96
N GLY A 502 15.91 -4.57 52.17
CA GLY A 502 14.49 -4.96 52.14
C GLY A 502 14.19 -6.26 51.38
N ASN A 503 15.15 -6.79 50.62
CA ASN A 503 14.92 -7.86 49.64
C ASN A 503 15.44 -9.21 50.13
N THR A 504 14.84 -10.29 49.63
CA THR A 504 15.40 -11.64 49.75
C THR A 504 16.10 -12.01 48.46
N VAL A 505 17.34 -12.50 48.56
CA VAL A 505 18.10 -13.05 47.44
C VAL A 505 18.14 -14.57 47.58
N ILE A 506 17.69 -15.27 46.56
CA ILE A 506 17.71 -16.73 46.44
C ILE A 506 18.80 -17.08 45.43
N ALA A 507 19.75 -17.94 45.80
CA ALA A 507 20.77 -18.42 44.89
C ALA A 507 20.71 -19.95 44.74
N PHE A 508 20.84 -20.42 43.51
CA PHE A 508 20.87 -21.84 43.14
C PHE A 508 21.70 -22.04 41.86
N ASP A 509 22.56 -23.04 41.84
CA ASP A 509 23.43 -23.45 40.71
C ASP A 509 24.19 -22.36 39.92
N GLY A 510 24.38 -21.17 40.51
CA GLY A 510 25.06 -20.03 39.87
C GLY A 510 24.14 -18.87 39.52
N ASP A 511 22.83 -19.13 39.46
CA ASP A 511 21.79 -18.14 39.20
C ASP A 511 21.31 -17.45 40.49
N GLN A 512 20.69 -16.27 40.32
CA GLN A 512 20.16 -15.47 41.43
C GLN A 512 18.75 -14.98 41.12
N LEU A 513 17.89 -15.04 42.14
CA LEU A 513 16.55 -14.47 42.11
C LEU A 513 16.39 -13.48 43.26
N VAL A 514 16.03 -12.25 42.95
CA VAL A 514 15.73 -11.20 43.93
C VAL A 514 14.22 -11.08 44.09
N LEU A 515 13.71 -11.30 45.30
CA LEU A 515 12.34 -10.95 45.68
C LEU A 515 12.34 -9.57 46.35
N GLN A 516 11.80 -8.57 45.66
CA GLN A 516 11.77 -7.21 46.18
C GLN A 516 10.86 -7.07 47.39
N ASN A 517 11.34 -6.38 48.43
CA ASN A 517 10.58 -6.09 49.64
C ASN A 517 10.06 -7.31 50.41
N ILE A 518 10.65 -8.49 50.19
CA ILE A 518 10.32 -9.73 50.91
C ILE A 518 11.36 -10.02 51.98
N GLN A 519 10.87 -10.32 53.18
CA GLN A 519 11.71 -10.77 54.29
C GLN A 519 11.96 -12.27 54.18
N THR A 520 13.21 -12.71 54.28
CA THR A 520 13.57 -14.12 54.11
C THR A 520 12.85 -15.03 55.10
N SER A 521 12.54 -14.52 56.30
CA SER A 521 11.83 -15.25 57.35
C SER A 521 10.34 -15.49 57.07
N THR A 522 9.74 -14.84 56.07
CA THR A 522 8.33 -15.04 55.72
C THR A 522 8.11 -16.14 54.70
N LEU A 523 9.16 -16.57 54.00
CA LEU A 523 9.09 -17.63 52.99
C LEU A 523 9.05 -19.01 53.64
N THR A 524 8.24 -19.88 53.05
CA THR A 524 8.01 -21.27 53.47
C THR A 524 8.00 -22.18 52.25
N ALA A 525 8.07 -23.50 52.45
CA ALA A 525 7.98 -24.46 51.34
C ALA A 525 6.68 -24.35 50.52
N ASN A 526 5.62 -23.74 51.07
CA ASN A 526 4.39 -23.52 50.32
C ASN A 526 4.52 -22.42 49.27
N ASP A 527 5.50 -21.52 49.36
CA ASP A 527 5.72 -20.44 48.40
C ASP A 527 6.42 -20.92 47.13
N PHE A 528 6.81 -22.20 47.10
CA PHE A 528 7.60 -22.81 46.02
C PHE A 528 6.90 -24.03 45.42
N ILE A 529 7.18 -24.29 44.15
CA ILE A 529 6.94 -25.57 43.49
C ILE A 529 8.33 -26.16 43.18
N PHE A 530 8.57 -27.39 43.64
CA PHE A 530 9.85 -28.10 43.51
C PHE A 530 9.71 -29.29 42.55
N ALA A 531 10.86 -29.84 42.12
CA ALA A 531 10.96 -30.97 41.18
C ALA A 531 10.48 -32.31 41.73
#